data_AF-A0A382PBR5-F1
#
_entry.id   AF-A0A382PBR5-F1
#
_cell.length_a   1.000
_cell.length_b   1.000
_cell.length_c   1.000
_cell.angle_alpha   90.00
_cell.angle_beta   90.00
_cell.angle_gamma   90.00
#
_symmetry.space_group_name_H-M   'P 1'
#
loop_
_entity.id
_entity.type
_entity.pdbx_description
1 polymer ?
#
loop_
_entity_poly.entity_id
_entity_poly.type
_entity_poly.pdbx_seq_one_letter_code
_entity_poly.pdbx_strand_id
1 'polypeptide(L)'
;MADDNTDVLDQYLEGTVNENIAQEIKDVIIASLPDGALNYRITEFTTAPSSSILQLALDRNLIEAIVLPIIKKYTYPGAVPILPLFSVSTTPPILNDLKRLKLLIPCENVSVPKQQLLLPNAPRAYRHGTHRGIDFYVNWGTPVRAVADGVITRAEHDYKEMSADFRLDVLGDAKILGRTPSDVFEHLLLGQAVYIDHGFDLVPGYRVVTIYAHMS
;
A
#
# COMPACT_ATOMS: atom_id res chain seq x y z
N MET A 1 -26.27 10.95 10.90
CA MET A 1 -25.00 11.39 10.31
C MET A 1 -23.95 11.00 11.31
N ALA A 2 -23.11 10.01 11.01
CA ALA A 2 -22.00 9.69 11.91
C ALA A 2 -21.09 10.92 11.94
N ASP A 3 -20.77 11.42 13.13
CA ASP A 3 -19.83 12.53 13.26
C ASP A 3 -18.46 12.05 12.77
N ASP A 4 -18.14 12.40 11.53
CA ASP A 4 -16.87 12.06 10.90
C ASP A 4 -15.81 13.06 11.37
N ASN A 5 -15.34 12.89 12.61
CA ASN A 5 -14.28 13.72 13.18
C ASN A 5 -12.89 13.39 12.58
N THR A 6 -12.83 12.66 11.45
CA THR A 6 -11.56 12.25 10.83
C THR A 6 -10.78 13.40 10.20
N ASP A 7 -11.43 14.54 9.94
CA ASP A 7 -10.75 15.76 9.45
C ASP A 7 -9.69 16.28 10.42
N VAL A 8 -9.79 15.94 11.71
CA VAL A 8 -8.72 16.24 12.67
C VAL A 8 -7.40 15.56 12.32
N LEU A 9 -7.43 14.52 11.49
CA LEU A 9 -6.23 13.82 11.03
C LEU A 9 -5.49 14.59 9.92
N ASP A 10 -6.18 15.49 9.20
CA ASP A 10 -5.61 16.22 8.07
C ASP A 10 -4.45 17.12 8.49
N GLN A 11 -4.50 17.65 9.72
CA GLN A 11 -3.41 18.44 10.31
C GLN A 11 -2.07 17.68 10.38
N TYR A 12 -2.09 16.35 10.37
CA TYR A 12 -0.88 15.53 10.39
C TYR A 12 -0.40 15.18 8.98
N LEU A 13 -1.27 15.26 7.96
CA LEU A 13 -0.98 14.84 6.60
C LEU A 13 -0.58 16.02 5.72
N GLU A 14 -1.28 17.15 5.85
CA GLU A 14 -1.02 18.36 5.06
C GLU A 14 0.43 18.82 5.18
N GLY A 15 1.08 19.00 4.04
CA GLY A 15 2.50 19.41 3.96
C GLY A 15 3.52 18.37 4.44
N THR A 16 3.07 17.23 4.98
CA THR A 16 3.95 16.20 5.57
C THR A 16 4.09 14.98 4.65
N VAL A 17 3.00 14.58 3.98
CA VAL A 17 2.98 13.45 3.04
C VAL A 17 2.66 13.92 1.62
N ASN A 18 2.97 13.09 0.63
CA ASN A 18 2.59 13.38 -0.75
C ASN A 18 1.06 13.28 -0.92
N GLU A 19 0.47 14.28 -1.57
CA GLU A 19 -0.99 14.39 -1.78
C GLU A 19 -1.59 13.15 -2.45
N ASN A 20 -0.86 12.47 -3.34
CA ASN A 20 -1.37 11.29 -4.06
C ASN A 20 -1.58 10.06 -3.16
N ILE A 21 -0.96 10.03 -1.97
CA ILE A 21 -1.11 8.92 -1.01
C ILE A 21 -1.69 9.39 0.33
N ALA A 22 -1.98 10.69 0.49
CA ALA A 22 -2.46 11.26 1.74
C ALA A 22 -3.76 10.60 2.21
N GLN A 23 -4.73 10.42 1.31
CA GLN A 23 -5.99 9.77 1.64
C GLN A 23 -5.79 8.31 2.06
N GLU A 24 -4.97 7.54 1.36
CA GLU A 24 -4.67 6.16 1.73
C GLU A 24 -3.96 6.07 3.08
N ILE A 25 -3.10 7.04 3.43
CA ILE A 25 -2.50 7.13 4.76
C ILE A 25 -3.57 7.48 5.81
N LYS A 26 -4.47 8.43 5.52
CA LYS A 26 -5.63 8.77 6.39
C LYS A 26 -6.45 7.52 6.68
N ASP A 27 -6.75 6.73 5.67
CA ASP A 27 -7.53 5.49 5.79
C ASP A 27 -6.79 4.43 6.62
N VAL A 28 -5.46 4.28 6.44
CA VAL A 28 -4.63 3.39 7.29
C VAL A 28 -4.66 3.86 8.76
N ILE A 29 -4.59 5.17 9.01
CA ILE A 29 -4.68 5.74 10.36
C ILE A 29 -6.04 5.41 10.96
N ILE A 30 -7.13 5.73 10.25
CA ILE A 30 -8.51 5.48 10.71
C ILE A 30 -8.70 4.00 11.06
N ALA A 31 -8.24 3.10 10.20
CA ALA A 31 -8.33 1.67 10.43
C ALA A 31 -7.49 1.16 11.63
N SER A 32 -6.47 1.93 12.04
CA SER A 32 -5.57 1.59 13.15
C SER A 32 -5.98 2.22 14.49
N LEU A 33 -6.90 3.19 14.46
CA LEU A 33 -7.40 3.85 15.67
C LEU A 33 -8.41 2.96 16.40
N PRO A 34 -8.39 2.92 17.74
CA PRO A 34 -9.44 2.23 18.49
C PRO A 34 -10.78 2.93 18.30
N ASP A 35 -11.88 2.17 18.45
CA ASP A 35 -13.23 2.72 18.34
C ASP A 35 -13.43 3.92 19.28
N GLY A 36 -13.94 5.00 18.72
CA GLY A 36 -14.19 6.24 19.45
C GLY A 36 -12.94 7.05 19.81
N ALA A 37 -11.76 6.73 19.28
CA ALA A 37 -10.54 7.54 19.47
C ALA A 37 -10.72 9.00 19.03
N LEU A 38 -11.57 9.23 18.03
CA LEU A 38 -11.90 10.54 17.48
C LEU A 38 -13.19 11.14 18.07
N ASN A 39 -13.76 10.53 19.11
CA ASN A 39 -14.93 11.09 19.78
C ASN A 39 -14.49 12.22 20.70
N TYR A 40 -14.92 13.44 20.38
CA TYR A 40 -14.73 14.58 21.26
C TYR A 40 -15.35 14.35 22.63
N ARG A 41 -14.60 14.67 23.68
CA ARG A 41 -15.09 14.70 25.06
C ARG A 41 -15.37 16.14 25.45
N ILE A 42 -16.52 16.38 26.06
CA ILE A 42 -16.83 17.69 26.65
C ILE A 42 -15.95 17.87 27.89
N THR A 43 -15.16 18.94 27.90
CA THR A 43 -14.32 19.31 29.04
C THR A 43 -14.90 20.45 29.84
N GLU A 44 -15.61 21.37 29.17
CA GLU A 44 -16.24 22.52 29.82
C GLU A 44 -17.49 22.94 29.06
N PHE A 45 -18.49 23.44 29.79
CA PHE A 45 -19.64 24.13 29.23
C PHE A 45 -19.88 25.42 30.00
N THR A 46 -19.82 26.54 29.28
CA THR A 46 -19.94 27.88 29.87
C THR A 46 -21.13 28.61 29.23
N THR A 47 -22.02 29.16 30.05
CA THR A 47 -23.17 29.95 29.58
C THR A 47 -23.01 31.42 29.95
N ALA A 48 -23.21 32.30 28.97
CA ALA A 48 -23.34 33.74 29.14
C ALA A 48 -24.75 34.19 28.71
N PRO A 49 -25.20 35.41 29.06
CA PRO A 49 -26.55 35.89 28.73
C PRO A 49 -26.89 35.85 27.23
N SER A 50 -25.88 35.89 26.35
CA SER A 50 -26.03 35.86 24.89
C SER A 50 -25.29 34.72 24.20
N SER A 51 -24.65 33.81 24.92
CA SER A 51 -23.89 32.71 24.31
C SER A 51 -23.82 31.47 25.18
N SER A 52 -23.57 30.33 24.54
CA SER A 52 -23.20 29.09 25.20
C SER A 52 -21.96 28.57 24.50
N ILE A 53 -20.92 28.26 25.26
CA ILE A 53 -19.62 27.80 24.79
C ILE A 53 -19.43 26.38 25.28
N LEU A 54 -19.16 25.46 24.35
CA LEU A 54 -18.81 24.07 24.63
C LEU A 54 -17.34 23.87 24.28
N GLN A 55 -16.53 23.42 25.24
CA GLN A 55 -15.14 23.02 25.00
C GLN A 55 -15.08 21.51 24.81
N LEU A 56 -14.43 21.11 23.72
CA LEU A 56 -14.27 19.74 23.29
C LEU A 56 -12.79 19.39 23.22
N ALA A 57 -12.42 18.20 23.69
CA ALA A 57 -11.04 17.72 23.65
C ALA A 57 -10.95 16.29 23.09
N LEU A 58 -9.81 15.99 22.47
CA LEU A 58 -9.40 14.65 22.03
C LEU A 58 -8.17 14.19 22.81
N ASP A 59 -8.01 12.88 22.93
CA ASP A 59 -6.80 12.30 23.52
C ASP A 59 -5.65 12.34 22.51
N ARG A 60 -4.96 13.49 22.48
CA ARG A 60 -3.83 13.72 21.57
C ARG A 60 -2.73 12.68 21.73
N ASN A 61 -2.44 12.24 22.95
CA ASN A 61 -1.37 11.27 23.20
C ASN A 61 -1.70 9.92 22.59
N LEU A 62 -2.95 9.46 22.73
CA LEU A 62 -3.43 8.24 22.08
C LEU A 62 -3.35 8.35 20.55
N ILE A 63 -3.85 9.46 19.99
CA ILE A 63 -3.87 9.69 18.54
C ILE A 63 -2.44 9.71 17.99
N GLU A 64 -1.55 10.51 18.56
CA GLU A 64 -0.17 10.66 18.08
C GLU A 64 0.66 9.38 18.23
N ALA A 65 0.39 8.57 19.27
CA ALA A 65 1.04 7.26 19.43
C ALA A 65 0.75 6.30 18.26
N ILE A 66 -0.37 6.49 17.54
CA ILE A 66 -0.76 5.69 16.38
C ILE A 66 -0.40 6.40 15.06
N VAL A 67 -0.70 7.69 14.96
CA VAL A 67 -0.52 8.50 13.74
C VAL A 67 0.96 8.65 13.38
N LEU A 68 1.81 9.04 14.34
CA LEU A 68 3.20 9.41 14.03
C LEU A 68 4.03 8.23 13.49
N PRO A 69 3.96 7.00 14.04
CA PRO A 69 4.63 5.85 13.45
C PRO A 69 4.19 5.55 12.01
N ILE A 70 2.88 5.68 11.73
CA ILE A 70 2.32 5.45 10.39
C ILE A 70 2.86 6.49 9.41
N ILE A 71 2.81 7.78 9.77
CA ILE A 71 3.36 8.85 8.92
C ILE A 71 4.84 8.62 8.66
N LYS A 72 5.62 8.34 9.71
CA LYS A 72 7.06 8.10 9.60
C LYS A 72 7.39 6.95 8.64
N LYS A 73 6.59 5.88 8.64
CA LYS A 73 6.73 4.74 7.73
C LYS A 73 6.66 5.16 6.26
N TYR A 74 5.77 6.10 5.91
CA TYR A 74 5.54 6.52 4.52
C TYR A 74 6.37 7.75 4.10
N THR A 75 6.82 8.56 5.04
CA THR A 75 7.72 9.72 4.75
C THR A 75 9.20 9.34 4.76
N TYR A 76 9.59 8.35 5.56
CA TYR A 76 10.97 7.90 5.70
C TYR A 76 11.11 6.39 5.45
N PRO A 77 10.80 5.90 4.23
CA PRO A 77 10.77 4.46 3.95
C PRO A 77 12.13 3.77 4.14
N GLY A 78 13.24 4.50 3.98
CA GLY A 78 14.60 3.96 4.21
C GLY A 78 14.90 3.58 5.66
N ALA A 79 14.04 3.95 6.62
CA ALA A 79 14.15 3.55 8.02
C ALA A 79 13.40 2.25 8.34
N VAL A 80 12.63 1.71 7.38
CA VAL A 80 11.87 0.46 7.55
C VAL A 80 12.74 -0.71 7.12
N PRO A 81 13.03 -1.69 8.01
CA PRO A 81 13.82 -2.86 7.65
C PRO A 81 13.16 -3.63 6.49
N ILE A 82 13.93 -3.90 5.44
CA ILE A 82 13.53 -4.87 4.42
C ILE A 82 13.83 -6.25 5.00
N LEU A 83 12.82 -7.12 5.08
CA LEU A 83 12.99 -8.53 5.40
C LEU A 83 12.97 -9.32 4.08
N PRO A 84 14.13 -9.55 3.42
CA PRO A 84 14.16 -10.33 2.20
C PRO A 84 13.82 -11.78 2.55
N LEU A 85 12.64 -12.24 2.14
CA LEU A 85 12.17 -13.61 2.37
C LEU A 85 12.96 -14.66 1.55
N PHE A 86 13.69 -14.25 0.50
CA PHE A 86 14.33 -15.16 -0.45
C PHE A 86 15.65 -14.62 -1.01
N SER A 87 16.66 -14.46 -0.15
CA SER A 87 17.99 -14.06 -0.59
C SER A 87 19.07 -14.85 0.13
N VAL A 88 20.12 -15.24 -0.61
CA VAL A 88 21.36 -15.80 -0.04
C VAL A 88 22.13 -14.71 0.71
N SER A 89 21.95 -13.45 0.30
CA SER A 89 22.43 -12.24 0.98
C SER A 89 21.39 -11.75 1.99
N THR A 90 21.80 -11.47 3.22
CA THR A 90 20.95 -10.85 4.25
C THR A 90 20.85 -9.34 4.11
N THR A 91 21.67 -8.73 3.25
CA THR A 91 21.61 -7.30 2.92
C THR A 91 20.91 -7.10 1.58
N PRO A 92 20.16 -6.00 1.37
CA PRO A 92 19.64 -5.66 0.05
C PRO A 92 20.76 -5.34 -0.97
N PRO A 93 20.50 -5.45 -2.29
CA PRO A 93 21.44 -4.99 -3.31
C PRO A 93 21.80 -3.51 -3.10
N ILE A 94 23.07 -3.16 -3.20
CA ILE A 94 23.47 -1.75 -3.14
C ILE A 94 23.06 -1.04 -4.44
N LEU A 95 22.76 0.26 -4.36
CA LEU A 95 22.26 1.02 -5.51
C LEU A 95 23.17 0.94 -6.75
N ASN A 96 24.48 0.81 -6.54
CA ASN A 96 25.44 0.66 -7.63
C ASN A 96 25.27 -0.65 -8.42
N ASP A 97 24.82 -1.73 -7.79
CA ASP A 97 24.56 -3.00 -8.49
C ASP A 97 23.34 -2.88 -9.40
N LEU A 98 22.37 -2.04 -9.02
CA LEU A 98 21.16 -1.78 -9.79
C LEU A 98 21.40 -0.84 -10.99
N LYS A 99 22.49 -0.06 -11.02
CA LYS A 99 22.76 0.88 -12.12
C LYS A 99 22.97 0.20 -13.48
N ARG A 100 23.39 -1.07 -13.48
CA ARG A 100 23.60 -1.86 -14.71
C ARG A 100 22.34 -2.58 -15.17
N LEU A 101 21.30 -2.64 -14.34
CA LEU A 101 20.04 -3.29 -14.67
C LEU A 101 19.38 -2.56 -15.83
N LYS A 102 19.12 -3.29 -16.91
CA LYS A 102 18.39 -2.81 -18.08
C LYS A 102 17.17 -3.69 -18.26
N LEU A 103 16.00 -3.08 -18.11
CA LEU A 103 14.71 -3.73 -18.27
C LEU A 103 13.95 -3.04 -19.40
N LEU A 104 13.21 -3.83 -20.17
CA LEU A 104 12.21 -3.29 -21.08
C LEU A 104 11.04 -2.72 -20.27
N ILE A 105 10.34 -1.75 -20.86
CA ILE A 105 9.01 -1.37 -20.36
C ILE A 105 8.03 -2.49 -20.76
N PRO A 106 7.22 -3.00 -19.80
CA PRO A 106 6.35 -4.15 -20.03
C PRO A 106 5.17 -3.84 -20.97
N CYS A 107 4.69 -2.59 -20.99
CA CYS A 107 3.69 -2.12 -21.94
C CYS A 107 4.34 -1.11 -22.90
N GLU A 108 4.37 -1.40 -24.20
CA GLU A 108 4.98 -0.50 -25.17
C GLU A 108 4.33 0.88 -25.19
N ASN A 109 5.15 1.93 -25.32
CA ASN A 109 4.73 3.34 -25.37
C ASN A 109 4.03 3.85 -24.09
N VAL A 110 4.04 3.09 -23.01
CA VAL A 110 3.54 3.53 -21.70
C VAL A 110 4.71 4.03 -20.86
N SER A 111 4.60 5.24 -20.33
CA SER A 111 5.64 5.77 -19.44
C SER A 111 5.53 5.16 -18.05
N VAL A 112 6.66 5.00 -17.36
CA VAL A 112 6.67 4.63 -15.94
C VAL A 112 5.88 5.71 -15.16
N PRO A 113 4.90 5.32 -14.33
CA PRO A 113 4.09 6.29 -13.59
C PRO A 113 4.94 7.11 -12.62
N LYS A 114 4.54 8.37 -12.42
CA LYS A 114 5.18 9.28 -11.45
C LYS A 114 4.36 9.42 -10.15
N GLN A 115 3.07 9.07 -10.20
CA GLN A 115 2.19 9.13 -9.05
C GLN A 115 2.64 8.09 -8.02
N GLN A 116 2.89 8.54 -6.79
CA GLN A 116 3.38 7.65 -5.72
C GLN A 116 2.42 6.50 -5.43
N LEU A 117 1.10 6.72 -5.58
CA LEU A 117 0.08 5.69 -5.39
C LEU A 117 0.28 4.45 -6.27
N LEU A 118 0.84 4.65 -7.47
CA LEU A 118 1.08 3.61 -8.48
C LEU A 118 2.47 2.97 -8.36
N LEU A 119 3.29 3.43 -7.40
CA LEU A 119 4.66 2.97 -7.19
C LEU A 119 4.76 2.05 -5.96
N PRO A 120 5.84 1.27 -5.84
CA PRO A 120 6.05 0.43 -4.67
C PRO A 120 6.06 1.25 -3.38
N ASN A 121 5.71 0.61 -2.28
CA ASN A 121 5.60 1.19 -0.94
C ASN A 121 4.40 2.10 -0.69
N ALA A 122 3.55 2.36 -1.70
CA ALA A 122 2.28 3.04 -1.49
C ALA A 122 1.37 2.26 -0.52
N PRO A 123 0.61 2.93 0.37
CA PRO A 123 -0.38 2.26 1.20
C PRO A 123 -1.50 1.63 0.35
N ARG A 124 -2.10 0.56 0.88
CA ARG A 124 -3.31 -0.09 0.37
C ARG A 124 -4.23 -0.35 1.55
N ALA A 125 -4.88 0.71 2.04
CA ALA A 125 -5.64 0.72 3.30
C ALA A 125 -6.74 -0.34 3.28
N TYR A 126 -7.47 -0.44 2.17
CA TYR A 126 -8.59 -1.37 1.98
C TYR A 126 -8.24 -2.85 2.23
N ARG A 127 -6.96 -3.25 2.13
CA ARG A 127 -6.49 -4.61 2.38
C ARG A 127 -5.44 -4.72 3.48
N HIS A 128 -5.20 -3.63 4.22
CA HIS A 128 -4.16 -3.58 5.27
C HIS A 128 -2.78 -3.98 4.72
N GLY A 129 -2.48 -3.48 3.51
CA GLY A 129 -1.30 -3.88 2.76
C GLY A 129 -0.41 -2.71 2.35
N THR A 130 0.70 -3.07 1.72
CA THR A 130 1.60 -2.14 1.04
C THR A 130 1.71 -2.58 -0.41
N HIS A 131 1.72 -1.62 -1.34
CA HIS A 131 1.89 -1.88 -2.75
C HIS A 131 3.30 -2.44 -3.04
N ARG A 132 3.36 -3.59 -3.73
CA ARG A 132 4.60 -4.34 -3.98
C ARG A 132 5.11 -4.24 -5.43
N GLY A 133 4.49 -3.42 -6.27
CA GLY A 133 4.77 -3.36 -7.70
C GLY A 133 4.66 -1.95 -8.28
N ILE A 134 4.59 -1.88 -9.60
CA ILE A 134 4.34 -0.66 -10.37
C ILE A 134 3.06 -0.87 -11.16
N ASP A 135 2.08 0.01 -10.97
CA ASP A 135 0.80 -0.06 -11.66
C ASP A 135 0.87 0.78 -12.95
N PHE A 136 0.97 0.11 -14.10
CA PHE A 136 0.88 0.75 -15.41
C PHE A 136 -0.57 0.89 -15.83
N TYR A 137 -1.08 2.11 -15.94
CA TYR A 137 -2.46 2.35 -16.36
C TYR A 137 -2.61 2.19 -17.87
N VAL A 138 -3.28 1.12 -18.30
CA VAL A 138 -3.49 0.74 -19.70
C VAL A 138 -4.90 0.24 -19.92
N ASN A 139 -5.35 0.22 -21.18
CA ASN A 139 -6.66 -0.35 -21.52
C ASN A 139 -6.65 -1.87 -21.45
N TRP A 140 -7.81 -2.47 -21.19
CA TRP A 140 -8.00 -3.92 -21.26
C TRP A 140 -7.53 -4.50 -22.59
N GLY A 141 -6.83 -5.64 -22.56
CA GLY A 141 -6.26 -6.27 -23.75
C GLY A 141 -4.99 -5.61 -24.30
N THR A 142 -4.41 -4.62 -23.60
CA THR A 142 -3.11 -4.06 -23.99
C THR A 142 -2.04 -5.15 -23.90
N PRO A 143 -1.26 -5.41 -24.96
CA PRO A 143 -0.19 -6.39 -24.92
C PRO A 143 0.86 -6.08 -23.86
N VAL A 144 1.21 -7.08 -23.06
CA VAL A 144 2.25 -7.01 -22.04
C VAL A 144 3.40 -7.95 -22.45
N ARG A 145 4.64 -7.49 -22.35
CA ARG A 145 5.84 -8.28 -22.63
C ARG A 145 6.70 -8.48 -21.40
N ALA A 146 7.48 -9.56 -21.43
CA ALA A 146 8.54 -9.78 -20.46
C ALA A 146 9.54 -8.61 -20.45
N VAL A 147 9.99 -8.20 -19.26
CA VAL A 147 10.93 -7.08 -19.12
C VAL A 147 12.38 -7.49 -19.40
N ALA A 148 12.65 -8.79 -19.38
CA ALA A 148 13.93 -9.44 -19.66
C ALA A 148 13.69 -10.91 -20.01
N ASP A 149 14.72 -11.57 -20.56
CA ASP A 149 14.70 -13.01 -20.83
C ASP A 149 14.53 -13.81 -19.53
N GLY A 150 13.84 -14.93 -19.61
CA GLY A 150 13.59 -15.77 -18.43
C GLY A 150 12.73 -16.99 -18.75
N VAL A 151 12.35 -17.71 -17.70
CA VAL A 151 11.53 -18.93 -17.76
C VAL A 151 10.21 -18.65 -17.04
N ILE A 152 9.09 -18.90 -17.73
CA ILE A 152 7.77 -18.87 -17.10
C ILE A 152 7.70 -19.99 -16.07
N THR A 153 7.50 -19.64 -14.81
CA THR A 153 7.40 -20.61 -13.69
C THR A 153 5.97 -20.85 -13.26
N ARG A 154 5.06 -19.90 -13.53
CA ARG A 154 3.63 -20.00 -13.30
C ARG A 154 2.90 -19.12 -14.31
N ALA A 155 1.80 -19.62 -14.86
CA ALA A 155 0.87 -18.85 -15.68
C ALA A 155 -0.55 -19.33 -15.37
N GLU A 156 -1.44 -18.40 -15.03
CA GLU A 156 -2.85 -18.69 -14.84
C GLU A 156 -3.54 -18.93 -16.18
N HIS A 157 -4.21 -20.07 -16.30
CA HIS A 157 -5.10 -20.40 -17.41
C HIS A 157 -6.53 -20.54 -16.89
N ASP A 158 -7.51 -20.17 -17.73
CA ASP A 158 -8.95 -20.24 -17.41
C ASP A 158 -9.33 -19.56 -16.09
N TYR A 159 -8.64 -18.45 -15.77
CA TYR A 159 -8.85 -17.71 -14.53
C TYR A 159 -10.30 -17.20 -14.44
N LYS A 160 -10.89 -17.36 -13.27
CA LYS A 160 -12.23 -16.86 -12.95
C LYS A 160 -12.11 -15.84 -11.85
N GLU A 161 -12.62 -14.65 -12.13
CA GLU A 161 -12.67 -13.60 -11.13
C GLU A 161 -13.47 -14.03 -9.90
N MET A 162 -12.98 -13.62 -8.74
CA MET A 162 -13.71 -13.78 -7.49
C MET A 162 -15.00 -12.96 -7.51
N SER A 163 -16.05 -13.44 -6.85
CA SER A 163 -17.26 -12.63 -6.66
C SER A 163 -16.95 -11.41 -5.79
N ALA A 164 -17.74 -10.35 -5.98
CA ALA A 164 -17.61 -9.14 -5.18
C ALA A 164 -17.82 -9.41 -3.67
N ASP A 165 -18.80 -10.24 -3.32
CA ASP A 165 -19.08 -10.59 -1.92
C ASP A 165 -17.89 -11.36 -1.29
N PHE A 166 -17.36 -12.36 -2.00
CA PHE A 166 -16.20 -13.10 -1.49
C PHE A 166 -14.96 -12.21 -1.36
N ARG A 167 -14.79 -11.25 -2.28
CA ARG A 167 -13.73 -10.24 -2.16
C ARG A 167 -13.87 -9.42 -0.89
N LEU A 168 -15.08 -8.98 -0.55
CA LEU A 168 -15.34 -8.22 0.67
C LEU A 168 -15.02 -9.04 1.92
N ASP A 169 -15.37 -10.32 1.95
CA ASP A 169 -15.03 -11.23 3.05
C ASP A 169 -13.51 -11.33 3.24
N VAL A 170 -12.76 -11.58 2.15
CA VAL A 170 -11.29 -11.65 2.15
C VAL A 170 -10.65 -10.35 2.66
N LEU A 171 -11.20 -9.20 2.28
CA LEU A 171 -10.71 -7.89 2.74
C LEU A 171 -11.06 -7.65 4.22
N GLY A 172 -12.22 -8.12 4.67
CA GLY A 172 -12.62 -8.12 6.08
C GLY A 172 -11.67 -8.93 6.95
N ASP A 173 -11.30 -10.13 6.51
CA ASP A 173 -10.34 -10.98 7.21
C ASP A 173 -8.94 -10.33 7.28
N ALA A 174 -8.48 -9.74 6.17
CA ALA A 174 -7.22 -8.99 6.15
C ALA A 174 -7.21 -7.81 7.13
N LYS A 175 -8.37 -7.15 7.31
CA LYS A 175 -8.57 -6.11 8.31
C LYS A 175 -8.45 -6.65 9.73
N ILE A 176 -9.13 -7.75 10.05
CA ILE A 176 -9.06 -8.38 11.37
C ILE A 176 -7.62 -8.79 11.71
N LEU A 177 -6.87 -9.31 10.73
CA LEU A 177 -5.48 -9.71 10.90
C LEU A 177 -4.48 -8.54 10.96
N GLY A 178 -4.92 -7.32 10.63
CA GLY A 178 -4.06 -6.15 10.49
C GLY A 178 -3.01 -6.25 9.37
N ARG A 179 -3.16 -7.23 8.47
CA ARG A 179 -2.29 -7.45 7.31
C ARG A 179 -3.00 -8.30 6.26
N THR A 180 -2.65 -8.13 4.98
CA THR A 180 -2.97 -9.14 3.96
C THR A 180 -2.08 -10.39 4.15
N PRO A 181 -2.64 -11.60 4.31
CA PRO A 181 -1.87 -12.83 4.21
C PRO A 181 -1.19 -12.99 2.84
N SER A 182 -0.01 -13.61 2.79
CA SER A 182 0.76 -13.72 1.54
C SER A 182 0.06 -14.60 0.51
N ASP A 183 -0.52 -15.72 0.94
CA ASP A 183 -1.31 -16.63 0.13
C ASP A 183 -2.56 -15.94 -0.46
N VAL A 184 -3.27 -15.16 0.36
CA VAL A 184 -4.39 -14.33 -0.10
C VAL A 184 -3.91 -13.32 -1.15
N PHE A 185 -2.80 -12.64 -0.90
CA PHE A 185 -2.25 -11.68 -1.86
C PHE A 185 -1.89 -12.37 -3.18
N GLU A 186 -1.10 -13.44 -3.13
CA GLU A 186 -0.48 -14.11 -4.28
C GLU A 186 -1.42 -15.00 -5.09
N HIS A 187 -2.50 -15.50 -4.49
CA HIS A 187 -3.43 -16.42 -5.15
C HIS A 187 -4.81 -15.83 -5.41
N LEU A 188 -5.22 -14.79 -4.67
CA LEU A 188 -6.53 -14.17 -4.83
C LEU A 188 -6.40 -12.75 -5.37
N LEU A 189 -5.60 -11.89 -4.72
CA LEU A 189 -5.64 -10.45 -5.01
C LEU A 189 -4.80 -9.99 -6.21
N LEU A 190 -3.94 -10.83 -6.78
CA LEU A 190 -3.21 -10.51 -8.02
C LEU A 190 -4.04 -10.75 -9.30
N GLY A 191 -5.18 -11.43 -9.18
CA GLY A 191 -5.99 -11.81 -10.34
C GLY A 191 -5.29 -12.82 -11.24
N GLN A 192 -5.59 -12.76 -12.55
CA GLN A 192 -4.85 -13.54 -13.55
C GLN A 192 -3.41 -13.02 -13.65
N ALA A 193 -2.43 -13.91 -13.52
CA ALA A 193 -1.03 -13.53 -13.49
C ALA A 193 -0.10 -14.43 -14.31
N VAL A 194 1.13 -13.96 -14.48
CA VAL A 194 2.25 -14.71 -15.03
C VAL A 194 3.50 -14.39 -14.22
N TYR A 195 4.25 -15.43 -13.86
CA TYR A 195 5.49 -15.33 -13.11
C TYR A 195 6.64 -15.78 -13.99
N ILE A 196 7.66 -14.93 -14.11
CA ILE A 196 8.86 -15.20 -14.90
C ILE A 196 10.07 -15.15 -13.98
N ASP A 197 10.85 -16.21 -13.97
CA ASP A 197 12.14 -16.28 -13.29
C ASP A 197 13.26 -15.94 -14.27
N HIS A 198 14.09 -14.98 -13.89
CA HIS A 198 15.21 -14.46 -14.69
C HIS A 198 16.57 -14.98 -14.19
N GLY A 199 16.59 -15.91 -13.23
CA GLY A 199 17.82 -16.42 -12.65
C GLY A 199 18.56 -15.35 -11.82
N PHE A 200 19.89 -15.39 -11.84
CA PHE A 200 20.78 -14.56 -10.99
C PHE A 200 21.57 -13.50 -11.76
N ASP A 201 21.35 -13.37 -13.06
CA ASP A 201 22.20 -12.54 -13.93
C ASP A 201 21.77 -11.06 -13.94
N LEU A 202 20.48 -10.77 -13.71
CA LEU A 202 19.96 -9.40 -13.71
C LEU A 202 20.47 -8.58 -12.51
N VAL A 203 20.55 -9.19 -11.33
CA VAL A 203 21.06 -8.57 -10.11
C VAL A 203 22.04 -9.55 -9.44
N PRO A 204 23.36 -9.30 -9.50
CA PRO A 204 24.36 -10.24 -9.02
C PRO A 204 24.12 -10.67 -7.57
N GLY A 205 24.01 -11.99 -7.35
CA GLY A 205 23.77 -12.58 -6.03
C GLY A 205 22.30 -12.68 -5.60
N TYR A 206 21.36 -12.22 -6.44
CA TYR A 206 19.92 -12.27 -6.15
C TYR A 206 19.18 -12.94 -7.29
N ARG A 207 18.28 -13.87 -6.94
CA ARG A 207 17.34 -14.42 -7.92
C ARG A 207 16.28 -13.37 -8.21
N VAL A 208 16.03 -13.08 -9.48
CA VAL A 208 15.06 -12.06 -9.89
C VAL A 208 13.83 -12.73 -10.49
N VAL A 209 12.67 -12.43 -9.92
CA VAL A 209 11.36 -12.88 -10.41
C VAL A 209 10.52 -11.66 -10.73
N THR A 210 9.85 -11.67 -11.87
CA THR A 210 8.83 -10.67 -12.22
C THR A 210 7.45 -11.32 -12.22
N ILE A 211 6.46 -10.52 -11.82
CA ILE A 211 5.06 -10.93 -11.73
C ILE A 211 4.25 -9.91 -12.52
N TYR A 212 3.50 -10.39 -13.49
CA TYR A 212 2.55 -9.62 -14.28
C TYR A 212 1.16 -9.97 -13.76
N ALA A 213 0.49 -9.01 -13.14
CA ALA A 213 -0.78 -9.22 -12.44
C ALA A 213 -1.93 -8.50 -13.15
N HIS A 214 -3.16 -8.89 -12.84
CA HIS A 214 -4.38 -8.32 -13.43
C HIS A 214 -4.40 -8.38 -14.96
N MET A 215 -3.90 -9.48 -15.51
CA MET A 215 -3.91 -9.77 -16.94
C MET A 215 -5.34 -10.03 -17.44
N SER A 216 -5.56 -9.84 -18.75
CA SER A 216 -6.83 -10.05 -19.45
C SER A 216 -6.88 -11.33 -20.28
#